data_AF-A0A946ZAG5-F1
#
_entry.id   AF-A0A946ZAG5-F1
#
_cell.length_a   1.000
_cell.length_b   1.000
_cell.length_c   1.000
_cell.angle_alpha   90.00
_cell.angle_beta   90.00
_cell.angle_gamma   90.00
#
_symmetry.space_group_name_H-M   'P 1'
#
loop_
_entity.id
_entity.type
_entity.pdbx_description
1 polymer ?
#
loop_
_entity_poly.entity_id
_entity_poly.type
_entity_poly.pdbx_seq_one_letter_code
_entity_poly.pdbx_strand_id
1 'polypeptide(L)' 'QLVVKVSTPEREHPALATVSSIWKTAEFHEREVFDFFGINFTDHPNLKRLFLTDEWEGYPLRKDYEDEINMILK' A
#
# COMPACT_ATOMS: atom_id res chain seq x y z
N GLN A 1 -18.38 15.67 8.95
CA GLN A 1 -17.48 14.54 8.65
C GLN A 1 -16.07 15.11 8.48
N LEU A 2 -15.10 14.65 9.27
CA LEU A 2 -13.70 15.09 9.17
C LEU A 2 -12.93 14.04 8.34
N VAL A 3 -12.16 14.48 7.36
CA VAL A 3 -11.28 13.60 6.56
C VAL A 3 -9.89 14.21 6.56
N VAL A 4 -8.90 13.43 6.99
CA VAL A 4 -7.49 13.81 6.96
C VAL A 4 -6.87 13.20 5.71
N LYS A 5 -6.17 14.02 4.92
CA LYS A 5 -5.41 13.59 3.74
C LYS A 5 -3.95 13.91 3.97
N VAL A 6 -3.09 12.96 3.63
CA VAL A 6 -1.64 13.10 3.73
C VAL A 6 -1.05 12.78 2.36
N SER A 7 -0.02 13.54 1.97
CA SER A 7 0.75 13.32 0.74
C SER A 7 2.18 12.98 1.12
N THR A 8 2.74 11.95 0.52
CA THR A 8 4.17 11.65 0.59
C THR A 8 4.91 12.42 -0.51
N PRO A 9 6.06 13.05 -0.22
CA PRO A 9 6.85 13.76 -1.24
C PRO A 9 7.66 12.80 -2.13
N GLU A 10 8.03 11.63 -1.62
CA GLU A 10 8.83 10.63 -2.33
C GLU A 10 7.97 9.53 -2.95
N ARG A 11 8.29 9.19 -4.20
CA ARG A 11 7.58 8.17 -4.99
C ARG A 11 8.27 6.81 -4.96
N GLU A 12 9.60 6.80 -4.84
CA GLU A 12 10.42 5.59 -4.87
C GLU A 12 10.32 4.84 -3.53
N HIS A 13 10.40 5.58 -2.41
CA HIS A 13 10.29 5.04 -1.07
C HIS A 13 9.29 5.82 -0.20
N PRO A 14 7.98 5.80 -0.52
CA PRO A 14 6.98 6.47 0.30
C PRO A 14 6.90 5.79 1.68
N ALA A 15 7.20 6.56 2.73
CA ALA A 15 7.11 6.12 4.12
C ALA A 15 6.13 6.99 4.91
N LEU A 16 5.28 6.37 5.72
CA LEU A 16 4.31 7.03 6.60
C LEU A 16 4.33 6.41 7.99
N ALA A 17 3.96 7.18 9.01
CA ALA A 17 3.77 6.64 10.35
C ALA A 17 2.47 5.81 10.42
N THR A 18 2.54 4.63 11.04
CA THR A 18 1.34 3.83 11.33
C THR A 18 0.44 4.54 12.33
N VAL A 19 -0.87 4.35 12.18
CA VAL A 19 -1.89 4.72 13.16
C VAL A 19 -2.50 3.49 13.85
N SER A 20 -1.94 2.30 13.60
CA SER A 20 -2.36 1.03 14.21
C SER A 20 -2.25 1.03 15.74
N SER A 21 -1.34 1.82 16.31
CA SER A 21 -1.19 2.01 17.76
C SER A 21 -2.42 2.66 18.41
N ILE A 22 -3.13 3.52 17.67
CA ILE A 22 -4.35 4.20 18.12
C ILE A 22 -5.57 3.37 17.72
N TRP A 23 -5.63 2.92 16.47
CA TRP A 23 -6.75 2.17 15.92
C TRP A 23 -6.30 0.81 15.38
N LYS A 24 -6.64 -0.27 16.08
CA LYS A 24 -6.30 -1.64 15.64
C LYS A 24 -6.84 -2.01 14.26
N THR A 25 -7.99 -1.44 13.87
CA THR A 25 -8.56 -1.65 12.53
C THR A 25 -7.66 -1.14 11.40
N ALA A 26 -6.77 -0.18 11.69
CA ALA A 26 -5.83 0.35 10.71
C ALA A 26 -4.76 -0.69 10.31
N GLU A 27 -4.48 -1.71 11.14
CA GLU A 27 -3.49 -2.75 10.82
C GLU A 27 -3.79 -3.43 9.47
N PHE A 28 -5.05 -3.77 9.19
CA PHE A 28 -5.44 -4.39 7.92
C PHE A 28 -5.43 -3.40 6.75
N HIS A 29 -5.85 -2.16 6.99
CA HIS A 29 -5.91 -1.14 5.94
C HIS A 29 -4.50 -0.70 5.51
N GLU A 30 -3.57 -0.57 6.44
CA GLU A 30 -2.18 -0.24 6.15
C GLU A 30 -1.49 -1.37 5.38
N ARG A 31 -1.79 -2.63 5.70
CA ARG A 31 -1.31 -3.80 4.94
C ARG A 31 -1.88 -3.84 3.52
N GLU A 32 -3.16 -3.53 3.34
CA GLU A 32 -3.77 -3.40 2.01
C GLU A 32 -3.08 -2.32 1.17
N VAL A 33 -2.86 -1.15 1.77
CA VAL A 33 -2.18 -0.03 1.09
C VAL A 33 -0.72 -0.38 0.75
N PHE A 34 -0.03 -1.09 1.65
CA PHE A 34 1.32 -1.60 1.37
C PHE A 34 1.32 -2.59 0.20
N ASP A 35 0.35 -3.49 0.14
CA ASP A 35 0.25 -4.52 -0.90
C ASP A 35 -0.01 -3.93 -2.29
N PHE A 36 -0.93 -2.96 -2.38
CA PHE A 36 -1.38 -2.43 -3.67
C PHE A 36 -0.68 -1.16 -4.13
N PHE A 37 -0.22 -0.32 -3.21
CA PHE A 37 0.43 0.95 -3.51
C PHE A 37 1.91 0.98 -3.11
N GLY A 38 2.40 0.02 -2.32
CA GLY A 38 3.81 -0.02 -1.94
C GLY A 38 4.24 1.08 -0.99
N ILE A 39 3.33 1.56 -0.15
CA ILE A 39 3.64 2.56 0.87
C ILE A 39 4.10 1.84 2.15
N ASN A 40 5.30 2.17 2.61
CA ASN A 40 5.86 1.61 3.83
C ASN A 40 5.30 2.34 5.06
N PHE A 41 4.80 1.58 6.02
CA PHE A 41 4.35 2.11 7.31
C PHE A 41 5.42 1.85 8.39
N THR A 42 6.02 2.91 8.91
CA THR A 42 6.99 2.82 10.02
C THR A 42 6.26 2.51 11.32
N ASP A 43 6.88 1.69 12.18
CA ASP A 43 6.34 1.26 13.49
C ASP A 43 5.16 0.26 13.42
N HIS A 44 4.85 -0.27 12.24
CA HIS A 44 3.78 -1.27 12.08
C HIS A 44 4.21 -2.66 12.62
N PRO A 45 3.38 -3.35 13.42
CA PRO A 45 3.76 -4.60 14.10
C PRO A 45 4.02 -5.78 13.15
N ASN A 46 3.34 -5.84 12.01
CA ASN A 46 3.51 -6.92 11.02
C ASN A 46 3.15 -6.45 9.61
N LEU A 47 4.06 -5.71 8.97
CA LEU A 47 3.86 -5.24 7.60
C LEU A 47 4.23 -6.34 6.61
N LYS A 48 3.21 -7.09 6.17
CA LYS A 48 3.31 -8.15 5.16
C LYS A 48 2.15 -8.04 4.19
N ARG A 49 2.38 -8.51 2.96
CA ARG A 49 1.34 -8.66 1.93
C ARG A 49 0.16 -9.46 2.46
N LEU A 50 -1.04 -9.13 1.99
CA LEU A 50 -2.28 -9.74 2.47
C LEU A 50 -3.02 -10.47 1.34
N PHE A 51 -3.02 -9.90 0.13
CA PHE A 51 -3.76 -10.40 -1.01
C PHE A 51 -2.83 -10.95 -2.10
N LEU A 52 -1.73 -10.25 -2.39
CA LEU A 52 -0.79 -10.67 -3.42
C LEU A 52 0.11 -11.78 -2.90
N THR A 53 0.54 -12.64 -3.82
CA THR A 53 1.54 -13.67 -3.53
C THR A 53 2.90 -13.03 -3.22
N ASP A 54 3.74 -13.73 -2.46
CA ASP A 54 5.09 -13.24 -2.14
C ASP A 54 5.96 -13.03 -3.39
N GLU A 55 5.68 -13.77 -4.47
CA GLU A 55 6.39 -13.70 -5.76
C GLU A 55 5.91 -12.54 -6.66
N TRP A 56 4.88 -11.79 -6.27
CA TRP A 56 4.35 -10.69 -7.10
C TRP A 56 5.35 -9.53 -7.19
N GLU A 57 5.71 -9.12 -8.41
CA GLU A 57 6.55 -7.94 -8.61
C GLU A 57 5.70 -6.72 -9.00
N GLY A 58 5.89 -5.62 -8.28
CA GLY A 58 5.16 -4.37 -8.50
C GLY A 58 3.90 -4.19 -7.65
N TYR A 59 3.09 -3.20 -8.04
CA TYR A 59 1.98 -2.64 -7.26
C TYR A 59 0.78 -2.32 -8.17
N PRO A 60 -0.26 -3.18 -8.23
CA PRO A 60 -1.25 -3.16 -9.31
C PRO A 60 -2.17 -1.92 -9.32
N LEU A 61 -2.33 -1.22 -8.19
CA LEU A 61 -3.15 0.00 -8.15
C LEU A 61 -2.35 1.28 -8.45
N ARG A 62 -1.04 1.19 -8.73
CA ARG A 62 -0.28 2.33 -9.24
C ARG A 62 -0.64 2.58 -10.71
N LYS A 63 -0.68 3.86 -11.10
CA LYS A 63 -1.05 4.26 -12.47
C LYS A 63 -0.05 3.81 -13.54
N ASP A 64 1.17 3.53 -13.13
CA ASP A 64 2.29 3.14 -13.98
C ASP A 64 2.53 1.62 -13.97
N TYR A 65 1.64 0.87 -13.33
CA TYR A 65 1.73 -0.58 -13.32
C TYR A 65 1.34 -1.12 -14.69
N GLU A 66 2.29 -1.77 -15.35
CA GLU A 66 2.07 -2.53 -16.57
C GLU A 66 1.95 -4.00 -16.20
N ASP A 67 0.74 -4.54 -16.32
CA ASP A 67 0.49 -5.97 -16.19
C ASP A 67 0.92 -6.67 -17.49
N GLU A 68 1.82 -7.66 -17.40
CA GLU A 68 2.28 -8.42 -18.56
C GLU A 68 1.16 -9.29 -19.16
N ILE A 69 0.09 -9.54 -18.40
CA ILE A 69 -1.10 -10.31 -18.75
C ILE A 69 -2.28 -9.34 -18.94
N ASN A 70 -2.12 -8.30 -19.76
CA ASN A 70 -3.22 -7.37 -20.01
C ASN A 70 -4.37 -8.03 -20.79
N MET A 71 -5.43 -8.41 -20.05
CA MET A 71 -6.82 -8.58 -20.54
C MET A 71 -7.50 -7.25 -20.85
N ILE A 72 -6.83 -6.11 -20.63
CA ILE A 72 -7.30 -4.81 -21.12
C ILE A 72 -6.83 -4.68 -22.56
N LEU A 73 -7.67 -5.17 -23.49
CA LEU A 73 -7.57 -4.84 -24.90
C LEU A 73 -7.55 -3.30 -25.02
N LYS A 74 -6.46 -2.76 -25.56
CA LYS A 74 -6.43 -1.38 -26.06
C LYS A 74 -7.48 -1.18 -27.15
#